data_AF-A0AAJ4XZ28-F1
#
_entry.id   AF-A0AAJ4XZ28-F1
#
_cell.length_a   1.000
_cell.length_b   1.000
_cell.length_c   1.000
_cell.angle_alpha   90.00
_cell.angle_beta   90.00
_cell.angle_gamma   90.00
#
_symmetry.space_group_name_H-M   'P 1'
#
loop_
_entity.id
_entity.type
_entity.pdbx_description
1 polymer ?
#
loop_
_entity_poly.entity_id
_entity_poly.type
_entity_poly.pdbx_seq_one_letter_code
_entity_poly.pdbx_strand_id
1 'polypeptide(L)'
;MISAADASRRPARAGRNYTLLTAAAVVTNLGSQGALIASAIAVLQTGGDGGDVGLVAAARTLPLVLFLLIGGAVSDRLPRHRLMVAANALNCVSQAVFAILVLAGEARLWQTMLLSALGGTEQALFSPAAEGMLMSSVSGEHASRAFAVFRMATQGAGLGGAALGGAMVAVVGSGWVLAVDAVAFAVAGALRSSWT
;
A
#
# COMPACT_ATOMS: atom_id res chain seq x y z
N MET A 1 -14.37 -2.28 43.41
CA MET A 1 -13.13 -3.09 43.29
C MET A 1 -12.98 -3.55 41.85
N ILE A 2 -12.27 -2.78 41.03
CA ILE A 2 -11.93 -3.14 39.65
C ILE A 2 -10.88 -4.25 39.73
N SER A 3 -11.22 -5.43 39.23
CA SER A 3 -10.39 -6.63 39.29
C SER A 3 -9.04 -6.41 38.61
N ALA A 4 -7.95 -6.68 39.34
CA ALA A 4 -6.56 -6.57 38.91
C ALA A 4 -6.15 -7.56 37.79
N ALA A 5 -7.11 -8.22 37.13
CA ALA A 5 -6.89 -9.18 36.06
C ALA A 5 -6.73 -8.56 34.66
N ASP A 6 -6.94 -7.24 34.48
CA ASP A 6 -6.94 -6.59 33.16
C ASP A 6 -5.60 -5.94 32.75
N ALA A 7 -4.62 -5.89 33.67
CA ALA A 7 -3.33 -5.23 33.42
C ALA A 7 -2.30 -6.13 32.69
N SER A 8 -2.42 -7.46 32.81
CA SER A 8 -1.42 -8.40 32.27
C SER A 8 -1.65 -8.84 30.81
N ARG A 9 -2.80 -8.50 30.21
CA ARG A 9 -3.16 -8.90 28.83
C ARG A 9 -2.73 -7.89 27.74
N ARG A 10 -2.28 -6.70 28.12
CA ARG A 10 -2.02 -5.58 27.20
C ARG A 10 -0.67 -5.61 26.42
N PRO A 11 0.44 -6.22 26.90
CA PRO A 11 1.71 -6.18 26.15
C PRO A 11 1.78 -7.16 24.97
N ALA A 12 1.21 -8.38 25.09
CA ALA A 12 1.29 -9.39 24.03
C ALA A 12 0.43 -9.03 22.79
N ARG A 13 -0.74 -8.42 23.01
CA ARG A 13 -1.62 -7.93 21.91
C ARG A 13 -1.03 -6.73 21.19
N ALA A 14 -0.41 -5.80 21.92
CA ALA A 14 0.30 -4.66 21.36
C ALA A 14 1.46 -5.08 20.43
N GLY A 15 2.29 -6.03 20.86
CA GLY A 15 3.36 -6.59 20.04
C GLY A 15 2.86 -7.34 18.80
N ARG A 16 1.82 -8.17 18.95
CA ARG A 16 1.20 -8.88 17.82
C ARG A 16 0.61 -7.92 16.77
N ASN A 17 -0.06 -6.87 17.24
CA ASN A 17 -0.61 -5.82 16.39
C ASN A 17 0.53 -5.07 15.65
N TYR A 18 1.58 -4.66 16.35
CA TYR A 18 2.77 -4.08 15.71
C TYR A 18 3.33 -4.95 14.57
N THR A 19 3.53 -6.25 14.83
CA THR A 19 4.11 -7.18 13.84
C THR A 19 3.19 -7.37 12.63
N LEU A 20 1.90 -7.58 12.84
CA LEU A 20 0.94 -7.78 11.75
C LEU A 20 0.78 -6.51 10.88
N LEU A 21 0.83 -5.33 11.48
CA LEU A 21 0.75 -4.06 10.76
C LEU A 21 1.99 -3.86 9.90
N THR A 22 3.16 -4.11 10.48
CA THR A 22 4.44 -4.02 9.79
C THR A 22 4.51 -5.02 8.63
N ALA A 23 4.10 -6.27 8.86
CA ALA A 23 4.07 -7.29 7.81
C ALA A 23 3.14 -6.91 6.65
N ALA A 24 1.91 -6.47 6.98
CA ALA A 24 0.96 -6.03 5.97
C ALA A 24 1.50 -4.83 5.17
N ALA A 25 2.12 -3.85 5.83
CA ALA A 25 2.72 -2.69 5.17
C ALA A 25 3.89 -3.09 4.25
N VAL A 26 4.76 -4.00 4.67
CA VAL A 26 5.88 -4.52 3.87
C VAL A 26 5.38 -5.21 2.61
N VAL A 27 4.41 -6.12 2.73
CA VAL A 27 3.82 -6.85 1.59
C VAL A 27 3.18 -5.86 0.61
N THR A 28 2.41 -4.90 1.13
CA THR A 28 1.73 -3.88 0.31
C THR A 28 2.74 -3.00 -0.42
N ASN A 29 3.80 -2.55 0.28
CA ASN A 29 4.78 -1.64 -0.30
C ASN A 29 5.64 -2.32 -1.38
N LEU A 30 6.01 -3.58 -1.16
CA LEU A 30 6.72 -4.39 -2.14
C LEU A 30 5.93 -4.52 -3.44
N GLY A 31 4.66 -4.92 -3.34
CA GLY A 31 3.78 -5.04 -4.51
C GLY A 31 3.56 -3.69 -5.20
N SER A 32 3.23 -2.65 -4.43
CA SER A 32 2.89 -1.32 -4.96
C SER A 32 4.03 -0.67 -5.75
N GLN A 33 5.27 -0.86 -5.30
CA GLN A 33 6.46 -0.34 -6.01
C GLN A 33 6.74 -1.13 -7.27
N GLY A 34 6.54 -2.45 -7.26
CA GLY A 34 6.61 -3.27 -8.46
C GLY A 34 5.53 -2.91 -9.48
N ALA A 35 4.29 -2.69 -9.02
CA ALA A 35 3.17 -2.29 -9.85
C ALA A 35 3.38 -0.91 -10.49
N LEU A 36 4.03 0.03 -9.80
CA LEU A 36 4.42 1.31 -10.39
C LEU A 36 5.31 1.12 -11.62
N ILE A 37 6.33 0.27 -11.51
CA ILE A 37 7.23 -0.04 -12.64
C ILE A 37 6.48 -0.80 -13.74
N ALA A 38 5.64 -1.76 -13.37
CA ALA A 38 4.81 -2.50 -14.31
C ALA A 38 3.87 -1.59 -15.10
N SER A 39 3.27 -0.58 -14.45
CA SER A 39 2.41 0.40 -15.10
C SER A 39 3.16 1.26 -16.11
N ALA A 40 4.38 1.72 -15.77
CA ALA A 40 5.23 2.48 -16.68
C ALA A 40 5.61 1.64 -17.92
N ILE A 41 5.99 0.38 -17.72
CA ILE A 41 6.34 -0.51 -18.82
C ILE A 41 5.11 -0.87 -19.66
N ALA A 42 3.94 -1.09 -19.04
CA ALA A 42 2.70 -1.38 -19.76
C ALA A 42 2.34 -0.26 -20.75
N VAL A 43 2.48 1.01 -20.34
CA VAL A 43 2.23 2.17 -21.22
C VAL A 43 3.14 2.15 -22.44
N LEU A 44 4.44 1.91 -22.22
CA LEU A 44 5.42 1.81 -23.32
C LEU A 44 5.11 0.62 -24.25
N GLN A 45 4.66 -0.51 -23.69
CA GLN A 45 4.28 -1.69 -24.47
C GLN A 45 3.03 -1.46 -25.33
N THR A 46 2.12 -0.59 -24.90
CA THR A 46 0.92 -0.20 -25.65
C THR A 46 1.15 0.87 -26.71
N GLY A 47 2.42 1.24 -26.97
CA GLY A 47 2.80 2.25 -27.97
C GLY A 47 2.79 3.69 -27.47
N GLY A 48 2.68 3.89 -26.15
CA GLY A 48 2.88 5.20 -25.54
C GLY A 48 4.36 5.61 -25.49
N ASP A 49 4.61 6.86 -25.15
CA ASP A 49 5.96 7.43 -25.07
C ASP A 49 6.40 7.78 -23.63
N GLY A 50 7.57 8.41 -23.50
CA GLY A 50 8.08 8.86 -22.20
C GLY A 50 7.23 9.94 -21.54
N GLY A 51 6.50 10.75 -22.32
CA GLY A 51 5.55 11.73 -21.83
C GLY A 51 4.33 11.07 -21.21
N ASP A 52 3.82 10.00 -21.82
CA ASP A 52 2.70 9.21 -21.29
C ASP A 52 3.04 8.54 -19.95
N VAL A 53 4.25 7.99 -19.82
CA VAL A 53 4.76 7.48 -18.54
C VAL A 53 4.81 8.59 -17.49
N GLY A 54 5.26 9.78 -17.88
CA GLY A 54 5.25 10.97 -17.04
C GLY A 54 3.85 11.37 -16.58
N LEU A 55 2.86 11.31 -17.47
CA LEU A 55 1.45 11.58 -17.14
C LEU A 55 0.90 10.57 -16.14
N VAL A 56 1.23 9.28 -16.28
CA VAL A 56 0.81 8.23 -15.33
C VAL A 56 1.46 8.43 -13.96
N ALA A 57 2.75 8.78 -13.91
CA ALA A 57 3.44 9.12 -12.67
C ALA A 57 2.84 10.36 -12.00
N ALA A 58 2.48 11.39 -12.79
CA ALA A 58 1.80 12.58 -12.31
C ALA A 58 0.39 12.26 -11.80
N ALA A 59 -0.36 11.41 -12.50
CA ALA A 59 -1.69 10.97 -12.11
C ALA A 59 -1.68 10.20 -10.79
N ARG A 60 -0.59 9.48 -10.46
CA ARG A 60 -0.39 8.88 -9.13
C ARG A 60 0.01 9.91 -8.07
N THR A 61 0.95 10.80 -8.40
CA THR A 61 1.55 11.73 -7.43
C THR A 61 0.57 12.84 -7.02
N LEU A 62 -0.23 13.35 -7.95
CA LEU A 62 -1.20 14.41 -7.69
C LEU A 62 -2.20 14.07 -6.58
N PRO A 63 -2.98 12.97 -6.67
CA PRO A 63 -3.87 12.57 -5.59
C PRO A 63 -3.10 12.22 -4.33
N LEU A 64 -1.91 11.62 -4.44
CA LEU A 64 -1.09 11.37 -3.27
C LEU A 64 -0.82 12.65 -2.48
N VAL A 65 -0.35 13.72 -3.14
CA VAL A 65 -0.04 14.99 -2.49
C VAL A 65 -1.30 15.68 -1.96
N LEU A 66 -2.36 15.71 -2.77
CA LEU A 66 -3.63 16.35 -2.39
C LEU A 66 -4.29 15.66 -1.19
N PHE A 67 -4.36 14.32 -1.24
CA PHE A 67 -4.96 13.53 -0.18
C PHE A 67 -4.03 13.28 1.00
N LEU A 68 -2.72 13.55 0.93
CA LEU A 68 -1.85 13.42 2.11
C LEU A 68 -2.17 14.53 3.13
N LEU A 69 -2.37 15.76 2.66
CA LEU A 69 -2.80 16.90 3.48
C LEU A 69 -4.18 16.66 4.12
N ILE A 70 -5.11 16.13 3.33
CA ILE A 70 -6.47 15.81 3.80
C ILE A 70 -6.46 14.55 4.68
N GLY A 71 -5.65 13.55 4.30
CA GLY A 71 -5.54 12.24 4.90
C GLY A 71 -5.06 12.31 6.34
N GLY A 72 -4.14 13.22 6.66
CA GLY A 72 -3.78 13.54 8.04
C GLY A 72 -4.99 13.97 8.86
N ALA A 73 -5.71 15.00 8.41
CA ALA A 73 -6.90 15.51 9.11
C ALA A 73 -8.05 14.51 9.20
N VAL A 74 -8.25 13.69 8.16
CA VAL A 74 -9.28 12.64 8.12
C VAL A 74 -8.91 11.47 9.04
N SER A 75 -7.62 11.11 9.12
CA SER A 75 -7.12 10.04 9.99
C SER A 75 -7.21 10.38 11.48
N ASP A 76 -7.40 11.65 11.82
CA ASP A 76 -7.65 12.11 13.19
C ASP A 76 -9.14 12.12 13.57
N ARG A 77 -10.04 12.14 12.58
CA ARG A 77 -11.50 12.19 12.81
C ARG A 77 -12.20 10.84 12.61
N LEU A 78 -11.63 9.96 11.78
CA LEU A 78 -12.19 8.64 11.49
C LEU A 78 -11.41 7.53 12.21
N PRO A 79 -12.07 6.39 12.54
CA PRO A 79 -11.36 5.22 13.02
C PRO A 79 -10.37 4.72 11.96
N ARG A 80 -9.07 4.96 12.20
CA ARG A 80 -7.93 4.67 11.30
C ARG A 80 -8.00 3.29 10.65
N HIS A 81 -8.38 2.28 11.43
CA HIS A 81 -8.56 0.91 10.93
C HIS A 81 -9.58 0.81 9.78
N ARG A 82 -10.75 1.44 9.88
CA ARG A 82 -11.78 1.38 8.83
C ARG A 82 -11.31 2.07 7.55
N LEU A 83 -10.60 3.19 7.69
CA LEU A 83 -10.03 3.91 6.56
C LEU A 83 -9.00 3.05 5.81
N MET A 84 -8.10 2.40 6.55
CA MET A 84 -7.07 1.52 5.97
C MET A 84 -7.67 0.31 5.26
N VAL A 85 -8.71 -0.31 5.83
CA VAL A 85 -9.39 -1.45 5.20
C VAL A 85 -10.12 -1.03 3.92
N ALA A 86 -10.83 0.10 3.95
CA ALA A 86 -11.53 0.62 2.77
C ALA A 86 -10.55 1.00 1.64
N ALA A 87 -9.46 1.70 1.98
CA ALA A 87 -8.43 2.09 1.01
C ALA A 87 -7.75 0.86 0.40
N ASN A 88 -7.42 -0.14 1.23
CA ASN A 88 -6.84 -1.41 0.76
C ASN A 88 -7.79 -2.17 -0.16
N ALA A 89 -9.08 -2.25 0.17
CA ALA A 89 -10.06 -2.93 -0.67
C ALA A 89 -10.22 -2.23 -2.03
N LEU A 90 -10.27 -0.88 -2.03
CA LEU A 90 -10.32 -0.08 -3.26
C LEU A 90 -9.10 -0.34 -4.14
N ASN A 91 -7.90 -0.32 -3.55
CA ASN A 91 -6.66 -0.55 -4.30
C ASN A 91 -6.55 -2.00 -4.80
N CYS A 92 -6.93 -2.99 -3.98
CA CYS A 92 -7.01 -4.38 -4.41
C CYS A 92 -7.86 -4.57 -5.69
N VAL A 93 -9.05 -3.97 -5.71
CA VAL A 93 -9.93 -4.02 -6.89
C VAL A 93 -9.33 -3.26 -8.06
N SER A 94 -8.78 -2.06 -7.81
CA SER A 94 -8.10 -1.26 -8.84
C SER A 94 -6.96 -2.03 -9.51
N GLN A 95 -6.09 -2.68 -8.74
CA GLN A 95 -4.98 -3.46 -9.29
C GLN A 95 -5.43 -4.72 -9.99
N ALA A 96 -6.49 -5.38 -9.52
CA ALA A 96 -7.08 -6.51 -10.22
C ALA A 96 -7.64 -6.10 -11.59
N VAL A 97 -8.39 -4.99 -11.65
CA VAL A 97 -8.89 -4.43 -12.91
C VAL A 97 -7.74 -4.03 -13.83
N PHE A 98 -6.69 -3.41 -13.29
CA PHE A 98 -5.53 -3.02 -14.07
C PHE A 98 -4.80 -4.24 -14.67
N ALA A 99 -4.59 -5.27 -13.86
CA ALA A 99 -4.00 -6.52 -14.32
C ALA A 99 -4.80 -7.14 -15.47
N ILE A 100 -6.13 -7.20 -15.33
CA ILE A 100 -7.02 -7.74 -16.37
C ILE A 100 -6.90 -6.93 -17.68
N LEU A 101 -6.95 -5.60 -17.60
CA LEU A 101 -6.85 -4.73 -18.77
C LEU A 101 -5.51 -4.90 -19.51
N VAL A 102 -4.41 -4.98 -18.76
CA VAL A 102 -3.07 -5.16 -19.34
C VAL A 102 -2.92 -6.56 -19.93
N LEU A 103 -3.40 -7.60 -19.25
CA LEU A 103 -3.35 -8.99 -19.76
C LEU A 103 -4.25 -9.18 -20.99
N ALA A 104 -5.37 -8.47 -21.08
CA ALA A 104 -6.24 -8.47 -22.25
C ALA A 104 -5.68 -7.65 -23.43
N GLY A 105 -4.61 -6.87 -23.22
CA GLY A 105 -4.06 -5.95 -24.22
C GLY A 105 -4.97 -4.75 -24.51
N GLU A 106 -5.95 -4.47 -23.66
CA GLU A 106 -6.92 -3.38 -23.84
C GLU A 106 -6.63 -2.16 -22.95
N ALA A 107 -5.50 -2.14 -22.23
CA ALA A 107 -5.13 -1.05 -21.35
C ALA A 107 -4.92 0.27 -22.13
N ARG A 108 -5.85 1.21 -21.98
CA ARG A 108 -5.75 2.56 -22.55
C ARG A 108 -5.09 3.50 -21.55
N LEU A 109 -4.35 4.50 -22.05
CA LEU A 109 -3.64 5.48 -21.23
C LEU A 109 -4.52 6.10 -20.13
N TRP A 110 -5.74 6.52 -20.45
CA TRP A 110 -6.64 7.13 -19.46
C TRP A 110 -7.07 6.15 -18.34
N GLN A 111 -7.20 4.85 -18.64
CA GLN A 111 -7.49 3.82 -17.63
C GLN A 111 -6.28 3.64 -16.73
N THR A 112 -5.08 3.56 -17.31
CA THR A 112 -3.80 3.47 -16.59
C THR A 112 -3.60 4.67 -15.65
N MET A 113 -3.92 5.89 -16.12
CA MET A 113 -3.87 7.11 -15.30
C MET A 113 -4.89 7.06 -14.15
N LEU A 114 -6.13 6.65 -14.42
CA LEU A 114 -7.18 6.56 -13.40
C LEU A 114 -6.82 5.54 -12.31
N LEU A 115 -6.37 4.35 -12.71
CA LEU A 115 -5.98 3.27 -11.79
C LEU A 115 -4.74 3.65 -10.98
N SER A 116 -3.79 4.37 -11.60
CA SER A 116 -2.62 4.92 -10.90
C SER A 116 -2.99 6.01 -9.89
N ALA A 117 -4.00 6.83 -10.21
CA ALA A 117 -4.55 7.83 -9.30
C ALA A 117 -5.21 7.20 -8.06
N LEU A 118 -5.92 6.08 -8.24
CA LEU A 118 -6.45 5.29 -7.13
C LEU A 118 -5.32 4.74 -6.25
N GLY A 119 -4.23 4.26 -6.85
CA GLY A 119 -3.04 3.82 -6.13
C GLY A 119 -2.41 4.94 -5.27
N GLY A 120 -2.29 6.14 -5.82
CA GLY A 120 -1.80 7.32 -5.08
C GLY A 120 -2.73 7.73 -3.93
N THR A 121 -4.05 7.65 -4.15
CA THR A 121 -5.06 7.95 -3.14
C THR A 121 -4.99 6.98 -1.98
N GLU A 122 -4.88 5.67 -2.24
CA GLU A 122 -4.73 4.68 -1.18
C GLU A 122 -3.46 4.93 -0.37
N GLN A 123 -2.32 5.18 -1.03
CA GLN A 123 -1.05 5.43 -0.36
C GLN A 123 -1.12 6.65 0.58
N ALA A 124 -1.83 7.71 0.18
CA ALA A 124 -2.03 8.91 0.97
C ALA A 124 -2.93 8.68 2.20
N LEU A 125 -3.90 7.78 2.11
CA LEU A 125 -4.77 7.43 3.25
C LEU A 125 -4.11 6.41 4.18
N PHE A 126 -3.36 5.46 3.61
CA PHE A 126 -2.76 4.35 4.33
C PHE A 126 -1.56 4.79 5.18
N SER A 127 -0.66 5.60 4.61
CA SER A 127 0.60 5.97 5.28
C SER A 127 0.39 6.66 6.65
N PRO A 128 -0.35 7.77 6.76
CA PRO A 128 -0.55 8.44 8.05
C PRO A 128 -1.36 7.57 9.04
N ALA A 129 -2.33 6.79 8.54
CA ALA A 129 -3.12 5.89 9.38
C ALA A 129 -2.27 4.75 9.97
N ALA A 130 -1.38 4.14 9.17
CA ALA A 130 -0.45 3.11 9.61
C ALA A 130 0.55 3.65 10.62
N GLU A 131 1.15 4.81 10.36
CA GLU A 131 2.10 5.46 11.27
C GLU A 131 1.43 5.82 12.61
N GLY A 132 0.22 6.39 12.59
CA GLY A 132 -0.56 6.68 13.78
C GLY A 132 -0.95 5.43 14.58
N MET A 133 -1.34 4.34 13.90
CA MET A 133 -1.64 3.06 14.55
C MET A 133 -0.39 2.44 15.19
N LEU A 134 0.76 2.53 14.52
CA LEU A 134 2.05 2.06 15.02
C LEU A 134 2.43 2.77 16.34
N MET A 135 2.37 4.10 16.33
CA MET A 135 2.70 4.94 17.48
C MET A 135 1.73 4.72 18.65
N SER A 136 0.46 4.38 18.38
CA SER A 136 -0.50 4.02 19.44
C SER A 136 -0.32 2.59 19.98
N SER A 137 0.34 1.71 19.22
CA SER A 137 0.51 0.30 19.59
C SER A 137 1.74 0.08 20.47
N VAL A 138 2.70 1.01 20.51
CA VAL A 138 3.93 0.92 21.31
C VAL A 138 4.05 2.15 22.20
N SER A 139 4.12 1.97 23.52
CA SER A 139 4.20 3.09 24.47
C SER A 139 5.64 3.49 24.82
N GLY A 140 5.87 4.79 25.05
CA GLY A 140 7.10 5.30 25.67
C GLY A 140 8.34 5.32 24.76
N GLU A 141 9.52 5.12 25.35
CA GLU A 141 10.84 5.17 24.69
C GLU A 141 10.99 4.20 23.49
N HIS A 142 10.20 3.13 23.45
CA HIS A 142 10.25 2.14 22.39
C HIS A 142 9.52 2.55 21.11
N ALA A 143 8.64 3.55 21.14
CA ALA A 143 7.86 3.98 19.98
C ALA A 143 8.76 4.49 18.84
N SER A 144 9.76 5.30 19.17
CA SER A 144 10.73 5.83 18.20
C SER A 144 11.54 4.70 17.53
N ARG A 145 12.02 3.74 18.33
CA ARG A 145 12.73 2.56 17.80
C ARG A 145 11.83 1.69 16.92
N ALA A 146 10.59 1.46 17.34
CA ALA A 146 9.61 0.69 16.59
C ALA A 146 9.27 1.36 15.24
N PHE A 147 9.12 2.69 15.23
CA PHE A 147 8.92 3.50 14.05
C PHE A 147 10.12 3.44 13.10
N ALA A 148 11.35 3.55 13.62
CA ALA A 148 12.55 3.43 12.81
C ALA A 148 12.63 2.05 12.11
N VAL A 149 12.38 0.96 12.84
CA VAL A 149 12.34 -0.40 12.26
C VAL A 149 11.25 -0.53 11.20
N PHE A 150 10.05 -0.01 11.49
CA PHE A 150 8.95 -0.01 10.51
C PHE A 150 9.33 0.72 9.23
N ARG A 151 9.89 1.93 9.34
CA ARG A 151 10.34 2.74 8.20
C ARG A 151 11.44 2.04 7.40
N MET A 152 12.42 1.44 8.08
CA MET A 152 13.47 0.66 7.42
C MET A 152 12.88 -0.53 6.66
N ALA A 153 11.96 -1.27 7.27
CA ALA A 153 11.31 -2.41 6.66
C ALA A 153 10.48 -2.00 5.43
N THR A 154 9.66 -0.94 5.53
CA THR A 154 8.84 -0.48 4.39
C THR A 154 9.68 0.10 3.27
N GLN A 155 10.74 0.86 3.57
CA GLN A 155 11.60 1.42 2.53
C GLN A 155 12.44 0.34 1.85
N GLY A 156 12.94 -0.63 2.62
CA GLY A 156 13.62 -1.81 2.08
C GLY A 156 12.70 -2.65 1.21
N ALA A 157 11.45 -2.85 1.63
CA ALA A 157 10.41 -3.50 0.83
C ALA A 157 10.16 -2.76 -0.49
N GLY A 158 10.13 -1.42 -0.46
CA GLY A 158 9.91 -0.63 -1.66
C GLY A 158 11.05 -0.71 -2.67
N LEU A 159 12.30 -0.69 -2.19
CA LEU A 159 13.48 -0.91 -3.04
C LEU A 159 13.48 -2.33 -3.62
N GLY A 160 13.22 -3.33 -2.78
CA GLY A 160 13.13 -4.73 -3.22
C GLY A 160 12.00 -4.94 -4.22
N GLY A 161 10.82 -4.36 -3.97
CA GLY A 161 9.66 -4.41 -4.85
C GLY A 161 9.90 -3.74 -6.19
N ALA A 162 10.60 -2.61 -6.22
CA ALA A 162 11.01 -1.96 -7.45
C ALA A 162 11.96 -2.86 -8.27
N ALA A 163 13.02 -3.37 -7.65
CA ALA A 163 14.00 -4.23 -8.33
C ALA A 163 13.37 -5.53 -8.85
N LEU A 164 12.60 -6.22 -7.99
CA LEU A 164 11.90 -7.46 -8.34
C LEU A 164 10.81 -7.21 -9.37
N GLY A 165 10.06 -6.13 -9.25
CA GLY A 165 9.03 -5.74 -10.21
C GLY A 165 9.59 -5.57 -11.60
N GLY A 166 10.66 -4.78 -11.76
CA GLY A 166 11.32 -4.63 -13.07
C GLY A 166 11.81 -5.96 -13.67
N ALA A 167 12.46 -6.80 -12.84
CA ALA A 167 12.91 -8.12 -13.28
C ALA A 167 11.74 -9.05 -13.67
N MET A 168 10.66 -9.07 -12.89
CA MET A 168 9.47 -9.86 -13.18
C MET A 168 8.77 -9.40 -14.44
N VAL A 169 8.66 -8.09 -14.68
CA VAL A 169 8.07 -7.58 -15.93
C VAL A 169 8.85 -8.10 -17.14
N ALA A 170 10.18 -8.19 -17.06
CA ALA A 170 11.01 -8.71 -18.15
C ALA A 170 10.80 -10.20 -18.44
N VAL A 171 10.43 -11.00 -17.42
CA VAL A 171 10.28 -12.46 -17.54
C VAL A 171 8.83 -12.88 -17.82
N VAL A 172 7.88 -12.33 -17.07
CA VAL A 172 6.46 -12.74 -17.11
C VAL A 172 5.52 -11.66 -17.66
N GLY A 173 5.98 -10.42 -17.82
CA GLY A 173 5.17 -9.32 -18.34
C GLY A 173 4.49 -8.46 -17.27
N SER A 174 4.06 -7.26 -17.68
CA SER A 174 3.51 -6.21 -16.80
C SER A 174 2.19 -6.59 -16.14
N GLY A 175 1.29 -7.24 -16.87
CA GLY A 175 -0.02 -7.66 -16.36
C GLY A 175 0.06 -8.66 -15.19
N TRP A 176 1.02 -9.59 -15.23
CA TRP A 176 1.21 -10.55 -14.14
C TRP A 176 1.80 -9.92 -12.88
N VAL A 177 2.67 -8.91 -13.02
CA VAL A 177 3.19 -8.16 -11.87
C VAL A 177 2.07 -7.38 -11.19
N LEU A 178 1.16 -6.79 -11.96
CA LEU A 178 -0.04 -6.13 -11.43
C LEU A 178 -0.97 -7.13 -10.73
N ALA A 179 -1.12 -8.34 -11.25
CA ALA A 179 -1.91 -9.40 -10.61
C ALA A 179 -1.30 -9.83 -9.26
N VAL A 180 0.02 -9.97 -9.20
CA VAL A 180 0.74 -10.28 -7.95
C VAL A 180 0.54 -9.17 -6.92
N ASP A 181 0.55 -7.90 -7.34
CA ASP A 181 0.25 -6.79 -6.44
C ASP A 181 -1.20 -6.84 -5.91
N ALA A 182 -2.18 -7.13 -6.77
CA ALA A 182 -3.57 -7.32 -6.34
C ALA A 182 -3.69 -8.42 -5.27
N VAL A 183 -2.97 -9.53 -5.43
CA VAL A 183 -2.89 -10.61 -4.42
C VAL A 183 -2.22 -10.12 -3.14
N ALA A 184 -1.16 -9.32 -3.24
CA ALA A 184 -0.48 -8.75 -2.08
C ALA A 184 -1.44 -7.88 -1.23
N PHE A 185 -2.25 -7.05 -1.88
CA PHE A 185 -3.31 -6.27 -1.22
C PHE A 185 -4.40 -7.15 -0.61
N ALA A 186 -4.79 -8.24 -1.26
CA ALA A 186 -5.76 -9.20 -0.70
C ALA A 186 -5.21 -9.87 0.57
N VAL A 187 -3.96 -10.33 0.55
CA VAL A 187 -3.26 -10.92 1.70
C VAL A 187 -3.14 -9.90 2.84
N ALA A 188 -2.75 -8.66 2.53
CA ALA A 188 -2.68 -7.59 3.53
C ALA A 188 -4.05 -7.30 4.16
N GLY A 189 -5.12 -7.32 3.37
CA GLY A 189 -6.50 -7.21 3.85
C GLY A 189 -6.90 -8.34 4.79
N ALA A 190 -6.59 -9.60 4.42
CA ALA A 190 -6.85 -10.77 5.25
C ALA A 190 -6.10 -10.69 6.59
N LEU A 191 -4.82 -10.32 6.58
CA LEU A 191 -4.02 -10.13 7.79
C LEU A 191 -4.63 -9.07 8.72
N ARG A 192 -5.16 -7.97 8.18
CA ARG A 192 -5.83 -6.92 8.96
C ARG A 192 -7.18 -7.35 9.51
N SER A 193 -7.95 -8.18 8.79
CA SER A 193 -9.24 -8.71 9.28
C SER A 193 -9.09 -9.61 10.52
N SER A 194 -7.92 -10.23 10.70
CA SER A 194 -7.64 -11.08 11.88
C SER A 194 -7.47 -10.31 13.21
N TRP A 195 -7.59 -8.99 13.17
CA TRP A 195 -7.44 -8.09 14.33
C TRP A 195 -8.75 -7.72 15.02
N THR A 196 -9.89 -7.83 14.33
CA THR A 196 -11.23 -7.57 14.89
C THR A 196 -11.69 -8.76 15.70
#